data_AF-A0A1W6LF96-F1
#
_entry.id   AF-A0A1W6LF96-F1
#
_cell.length_a   1.000
_cell.length_b   1.000
_cell.length_c   1.000
_cell.angle_alpha   90.00
_cell.angle_beta   90.00
_cell.angle_gamma   90.00
#
_symmetry.space_group_name_H-M   'P 1'
#
loop_
_entity.id
_entity.type
_entity.pdbx_description
1 polymer ?
#
loop_
_entity_poly.entity_id
_entity_poly.type
_entity_poly.pdbx_seq_one_letter_code
_entity_poly.pdbx_strand_id
1 'polypeptide(L)'
;MSRLLVRLTATTLALALSGCALVRLDRESKAFYASAVLAGRIEAPGCTGAPLIVAAWQARPDGPALAHRTLLHEPGGFELVVPPGRYGLFAFCDRNRNGAPDPGEPSGASAGEPVAVADAGVVVMPDLAVGDGSGESTTAGRAAAAWPAFTGHHSTQAGALADLDAPAFSAENGRRGYWEPMAFFRETGGNLYQLEPYDPKRIPVIFAHGATGSAQDFRGFFDHLDRTRYQAWFFQYPSGASVDSMAYLLYWKVFGLQVKYRFEKVHFVAHSMGGLVVRRFWGRHGQQLAPLTSSFISLSTPWAGETSAETGVKHAPAVVPSWRDMEPGGPFLVSLFDTPLPAGVDHYLLFGYRGSAGLTRPNNDGVVTLASQLRGPAQAEAKLVYGFDEDHVSILSSPRVWALVNTLLANADTAADTAAGAPRPAGRVETTFAFDNPGGPPPGLPWLVLRRPGGGTADTLVIPMSAADSGRPIGPIPAGVYDTSLVVPAFKAEPAVQRLRVRNDRTAALSFRLVPRGELAGYIGADDGAFGMAAGGFRPPSRTVRITSVTLAGAGVSRHVVPREDAATDPADCTVSGTDAAFPAGFCFFDLPAGEYELTIQAKGHRPHVSRHQVTPGRPGPMAPVVMVAE
;
A
#
# COMPACT_ATOMS: atom_id res chain seq x y z
N MET A 1 59.60 6.08 4.62
CA MET A 1 58.63 6.83 3.80
C MET A 1 57.48 5.97 3.25
N SER A 2 57.65 4.67 2.98
CA SER A 2 56.60 3.81 2.38
C SER A 2 55.35 3.55 3.26
N ARG A 3 55.48 3.35 4.58
CA ARG A 3 54.33 3.04 5.46
C ARG A 3 53.43 4.24 5.80
N LEU A 4 53.98 5.46 5.77
CA LEU A 4 53.23 6.70 6.04
C LEU A 4 52.40 7.11 4.82
N LEU A 5 52.97 6.97 3.60
CA LEU A 5 52.22 7.17 2.36
C LEU A 5 51.07 6.18 2.26
N VAL A 6 51.30 4.87 2.46
CA VAL A 6 50.24 3.84 2.39
C VAL A 6 49.10 4.11 3.38
N ARG A 7 49.41 4.57 4.60
CA ARG A 7 48.38 4.95 5.59
C ARG A 7 47.62 6.22 5.18
N LEU A 8 48.30 7.24 4.66
CA LEU A 8 47.63 8.42 4.12
C LEU A 8 46.75 8.04 2.92
N THR A 9 47.23 7.25 1.97
CA THR A 9 46.42 6.84 0.80
C THR A 9 45.23 5.98 1.21
N ALA A 10 45.38 5.09 2.19
CA ALA A 10 44.27 4.28 2.71
C ALA A 10 43.22 5.13 3.45
N THR A 11 43.65 6.12 4.24
CA THR A 11 42.73 7.06 4.92
C THR A 11 42.05 8.00 3.92
N THR A 12 42.75 8.52 2.93
CA THR A 12 42.15 9.35 1.86
C THR A 12 41.19 8.54 1.00
N LEU A 13 41.50 7.27 0.71
CA LEU A 13 40.62 6.37 -0.02
C LEU A 13 39.38 5.99 0.81
N ALA A 14 39.51 5.74 2.11
CA ALA A 14 38.38 5.49 3.01
C ALA A 14 37.47 6.72 3.18
N LEU A 15 38.03 7.93 3.24
CA LEU A 15 37.30 9.20 3.26
C LEU A 15 36.63 9.51 1.91
N ALA A 16 37.27 9.15 0.78
CA ALA A 16 36.67 9.29 -0.54
C ALA A 16 35.52 8.31 -0.76
N LEU A 17 35.67 7.05 -0.31
CA LEU A 17 34.63 6.02 -0.41
C LEU A 17 33.41 6.34 0.48
N SER A 18 33.62 6.84 1.69
CA SER A 18 32.52 7.30 2.56
C SER A 18 31.85 8.56 2.02
N GLY A 19 32.62 9.48 1.41
CA GLY A 19 32.08 10.64 0.70
C GLY A 19 31.17 10.25 -0.48
N CYS A 20 31.59 9.29 -1.30
CA CYS A 20 30.76 8.77 -2.41
C CYS A 20 29.47 8.11 -1.92
N ALA A 21 29.51 7.34 -0.83
CA ALA A 21 28.33 6.71 -0.25
C ALA A 21 27.31 7.75 0.27
N LEU A 22 27.77 8.81 0.93
CA LEU A 22 26.89 9.87 1.44
C LEU A 22 26.29 10.72 0.32
N VAL A 23 27.06 11.03 -0.73
CA VAL A 23 26.53 11.72 -1.92
C VAL A 23 25.49 10.85 -2.64
N ARG A 24 25.72 9.54 -2.71
CA ARG A 24 24.73 8.60 -3.25
C ARG A 24 23.47 8.60 -2.40
N LEU A 25 23.58 8.47 -1.09
CA LEU A 25 22.45 8.50 -0.16
C LEU A 25 21.65 9.81 -0.26
N ASP A 26 22.31 10.96 -0.36
CA ASP A 26 21.64 12.25 -0.57
C ASP A 26 20.84 12.27 -1.88
N ARG A 27 21.40 11.74 -2.97
CA ARG A 27 20.69 11.60 -4.25
C ARG A 27 19.49 10.66 -4.16
N GLU A 28 19.66 9.51 -3.49
CA GLU A 28 18.59 8.53 -3.25
C GLU A 28 17.44 9.17 -2.46
N SER A 29 17.76 9.87 -1.37
CA SER A 29 16.79 10.56 -0.51
C SER A 29 16.05 11.67 -1.26
N LYS A 30 16.77 12.53 -2.00
CA LYS A 30 16.15 13.58 -2.85
C LYS A 30 15.24 12.99 -3.92
N ALA A 31 15.66 11.92 -4.60
CA ALA A 31 14.83 11.23 -5.58
C ALA A 31 13.57 10.64 -4.94
N PHE A 32 13.68 10.09 -3.72
CA PHE A 32 12.57 9.53 -2.96
C PHE A 32 11.51 10.57 -2.58
N TYR A 33 11.91 11.75 -2.13
CA TYR A 33 10.98 12.84 -1.82
C TYR A 33 10.54 13.67 -3.04
N ALA A 34 11.05 13.36 -4.23
CA ALA A 34 10.66 14.00 -5.49
C ALA A 34 9.88 13.06 -6.40
N SER A 35 9.59 11.82 -6.00
CA SER A 35 8.93 10.83 -6.86
C SER A 35 7.58 10.42 -6.30
N ALA A 36 6.68 10.01 -7.18
CA ALA A 36 5.45 9.31 -6.82
C ALA A 36 5.52 7.84 -7.20
N VAL A 37 4.70 7.02 -6.54
CA VAL A 37 4.41 5.65 -6.97
C VAL A 37 3.06 5.63 -7.67
N LEU A 38 3.03 5.09 -8.88
CA LEU A 38 1.81 4.70 -9.59
C LEU A 38 1.44 3.30 -9.11
N ALA A 39 0.32 3.15 -8.41
CA ALA A 39 -0.16 1.88 -7.88
C ALA A 39 -1.49 1.51 -8.52
N GLY A 40 -1.47 0.54 -9.43
CA GLY A 40 -2.63 0.14 -10.23
C GLY A 40 -2.75 -1.37 -10.38
N ARG A 41 -3.72 -1.79 -11.20
CA ARG A 41 -3.97 -3.20 -11.52
C ARG A 41 -3.95 -3.43 -13.02
N ILE A 42 -3.54 -4.62 -13.40
CA ILE A 42 -3.58 -5.09 -14.77
C ILE A 42 -4.51 -6.29 -14.93
N GLU A 43 -5.45 -6.18 -15.86
CA GLU A 43 -6.25 -7.30 -16.34
C GLU A 43 -5.68 -7.81 -17.66
N ALA A 44 -5.43 -9.11 -17.75
CA ALA A 44 -4.71 -9.67 -18.90
C ALA A 44 -5.08 -11.15 -19.12
N PRO A 45 -6.32 -11.44 -19.56
CA PRO A 45 -6.79 -12.82 -19.77
C PRO A 45 -5.92 -13.60 -20.78
N GLY A 46 -5.34 -12.91 -21.78
CA GLY A 46 -4.46 -13.50 -22.78
C GLY A 46 -3.04 -13.83 -22.31
N CYS A 47 -2.65 -13.42 -21.10
CA CYS A 47 -1.31 -13.66 -20.51
C CYS A 47 -1.23 -14.90 -19.61
N THR A 48 -2.20 -15.82 -19.68
CA THR A 48 -2.23 -16.99 -18.79
C THR A 48 -0.91 -17.78 -18.87
N GLY A 49 -0.22 -17.92 -17.74
CA GLY A 49 1.03 -18.70 -17.61
C GLY A 49 2.30 -18.00 -18.11
N ALA A 50 2.23 -16.74 -18.54
CA ALA A 50 3.37 -15.93 -18.93
C ALA A 50 3.57 -14.76 -17.96
N PRO A 51 4.82 -14.36 -17.65
CA PRO A 51 5.07 -13.14 -16.91
C PRO A 51 4.59 -11.93 -17.73
N LEU A 52 4.29 -10.84 -17.03
CA LEU A 52 3.86 -9.59 -17.63
C LEU A 52 4.84 -8.50 -17.27
N ILE A 53 5.19 -7.68 -18.25
CA ILE A 53 5.93 -6.45 -18.00
C ILE A 53 4.95 -5.28 -18.01
N VAL A 54 5.04 -4.41 -17.01
CA VAL A 54 4.29 -3.15 -16.95
C VAL A 54 5.27 -2.00 -16.87
N ALA A 55 5.09 -0.97 -17.69
CA ALA A 55 6.02 0.14 -17.85
C ALA A 55 5.31 1.49 -17.87
N ALA A 56 5.95 2.47 -17.24
CA ALA A 56 5.62 3.89 -17.35
C ALA A 56 6.67 4.56 -18.24
N TRP A 57 6.21 5.34 -19.20
CA TRP A 57 7.07 6.02 -20.18
C TRP A 57 6.57 7.44 -20.47
N GLN A 58 7.48 8.28 -20.94
CA GLN A 58 7.21 9.67 -21.28
C GLN A 58 7.57 9.92 -22.75
N ALA A 59 6.68 10.55 -23.51
CA ALA A 59 7.03 11.07 -24.83
C ALA A 59 7.99 12.25 -24.67
N ARG A 60 9.15 12.21 -25.35
CA ARG A 60 10.09 13.34 -25.42
C ARG A 60 10.45 13.65 -26.88
N PRO A 61 10.93 14.88 -27.17
CA PRO A 61 11.37 15.25 -28.51
C PRO A 61 12.45 14.32 -29.08
N ASP A 62 13.38 13.88 -28.23
CA ASP A 62 14.50 13.00 -28.60
C ASP A 62 14.12 11.50 -28.64
N GLY A 63 12.84 11.18 -28.49
CA GLY A 63 12.31 9.83 -28.43
C GLY A 63 11.67 9.48 -27.08
N PRO A 64 10.88 8.39 -27.03
CA PRO A 64 10.17 7.99 -25.83
C PRO A 64 11.14 7.49 -24.74
N ALA A 65 11.04 8.06 -23.55
CA ALA A 65 11.90 7.72 -22.41
C ALA A 65 11.16 6.79 -21.44
N LEU A 66 11.77 5.63 -21.15
CA LEU A 66 11.34 4.76 -20.07
C LEU A 66 11.56 5.44 -18.72
N ALA A 67 10.52 5.54 -17.89
CA ALA A 67 10.64 6.05 -16.53
C ALA A 67 10.90 4.91 -15.54
N HIS A 68 10.10 3.85 -15.61
CA HIS A 68 10.24 2.65 -14.80
C HIS A 68 9.45 1.49 -15.43
N ARG A 69 9.88 0.25 -15.18
CA ARG A 69 9.12 -0.95 -15.55
C ARG A 69 9.31 -2.03 -14.51
N THR A 70 8.33 -2.90 -14.38
CA THR A 70 8.35 -4.03 -13.47
C THR A 70 7.85 -5.31 -14.12
N LEU A 71 8.24 -6.45 -13.54
CA LEU A 71 7.76 -7.78 -13.89
C LEU A 71 6.72 -8.25 -12.89
N LEU A 72 5.63 -8.81 -13.39
CA LEU A 72 4.58 -9.51 -12.64
C LEU A 72 4.57 -10.98 -13.07
N HIS A 73 4.36 -11.90 -12.13
CA HIS A 73 4.28 -13.33 -12.45
C HIS A 73 2.89 -13.72 -12.98
N GLU A 74 1.87 -12.90 -12.72
CA GLU A 74 0.50 -13.08 -13.18
C GLU A 74 -0.22 -11.71 -13.26
N PRO A 75 -1.42 -11.61 -13.87
CA PRO A 75 -2.20 -10.38 -13.85
C PRO A 75 -2.60 -9.96 -12.42
N GLY A 76 -2.59 -8.67 -12.11
CA GLY A 76 -2.93 -8.18 -10.77
C GLY A 76 -2.34 -6.80 -10.45
N GLY A 77 -2.00 -6.56 -9.17
CA GLY A 77 -1.45 -5.26 -8.74
C GLY A 77 -0.01 -5.02 -9.23
N PHE A 78 0.31 -3.78 -9.58
CA PHE A 78 1.65 -3.33 -9.94
C PHE A 78 1.98 -1.98 -9.28
N GLU A 79 3.28 -1.71 -9.14
CA GLU A 79 3.78 -0.43 -8.66
C GLU A 79 4.89 0.09 -9.57
N LEU A 80 4.84 1.38 -9.93
CA LEU A 80 5.88 2.03 -10.71
C LEU A 80 6.30 3.35 -10.07
N VAL A 81 7.59 3.57 -9.82
CA VAL A 81 8.08 4.84 -9.27
C VAL A 81 8.48 5.79 -10.39
N VAL A 82 7.95 7.01 -10.38
CA VAL A 82 8.19 8.02 -11.41
C VAL A 82 8.39 9.41 -10.79
N PRO A 83 9.27 10.26 -11.34
CA PRO A 83 9.35 11.67 -10.95
C PRO A 83 8.10 12.44 -11.43
N PRO A 84 7.96 13.75 -11.13
CA PRO A 84 6.83 14.54 -11.61
C PRO A 84 6.85 14.60 -13.14
N GLY A 85 5.67 14.48 -13.75
CA GLY A 85 5.57 14.36 -15.20
C GLY A 85 4.23 13.79 -15.67
N ARG A 86 4.17 13.45 -16.95
CA ARG A 86 3.00 12.87 -17.61
C ARG A 86 3.42 11.55 -18.25
N TYR A 87 2.82 10.44 -17.81
CA TYR A 87 3.28 9.10 -18.16
C TYR A 87 2.22 8.30 -18.89
N GLY A 88 2.57 7.78 -20.07
CA GLY A 88 1.82 6.69 -20.68
C GLY A 88 2.14 5.38 -19.97
N LEU A 89 1.16 4.49 -19.84
CA LEU A 89 1.37 3.12 -19.37
C LEU A 89 1.34 2.15 -20.54
N PHE A 90 2.17 1.11 -20.47
CA PHE A 90 2.24 0.03 -21.43
C PHE A 90 2.48 -1.28 -20.71
N ALA A 91 1.86 -2.36 -21.20
CA ALA A 91 2.13 -3.70 -20.71
C ALA A 91 2.04 -4.74 -21.82
N PHE A 92 2.76 -5.83 -21.65
CA PHE A 92 2.79 -6.95 -22.58
C PHE A 92 3.04 -8.27 -21.83
N CYS A 93 2.51 -9.37 -22.37
CA CYS A 93 2.87 -10.71 -21.89
C CYS A 93 4.24 -11.08 -22.46
N ASP A 94 5.24 -11.27 -21.60
CA ASP A 94 6.60 -11.66 -21.98
C ASP A 94 6.69 -13.19 -22.05
N ARG A 95 6.13 -13.75 -23.13
CA ARG A 95 5.95 -15.22 -23.29
C ARG A 95 7.27 -15.93 -23.45
N ASN A 96 8.25 -15.28 -24.09
CA ASN A 96 9.58 -15.85 -24.31
C ASN A 96 10.60 -15.46 -23.21
N ARG A 97 10.22 -14.59 -22.26
CA ARG A 97 11.01 -14.15 -21.11
C ARG A 97 12.26 -13.35 -21.49
N ASN A 98 12.20 -12.59 -22.58
CA ASN A 98 13.30 -11.71 -23.01
C ASN A 98 13.14 -10.27 -22.47
N GLY A 99 12.00 -9.94 -21.86
CA GLY A 99 11.72 -8.62 -21.28
C GLY A 99 11.51 -7.49 -22.30
N ALA A 100 11.26 -7.83 -23.57
CA ALA A 100 10.93 -6.92 -24.65
C ALA A 100 9.61 -7.36 -25.31
N PRO A 101 8.80 -6.42 -25.81
CA PRO A 101 7.59 -6.80 -26.54
C PRO A 101 7.96 -7.42 -27.89
N ASP A 102 7.39 -8.58 -28.20
CA ASP A 102 7.60 -9.29 -29.47
C ASP A 102 6.33 -9.41 -30.34
N PRO A 103 6.49 -9.69 -31.65
CA PRO A 103 5.36 -9.84 -32.55
C PRO A 103 4.45 -11.00 -32.13
N GLY A 104 3.17 -10.68 -31.92
CA GLY A 104 2.15 -11.64 -31.49
C GLY A 104 2.02 -11.80 -29.97
N GLU A 105 2.80 -11.07 -29.18
CA GLU A 105 2.57 -10.99 -27.73
C GLU A 105 1.37 -10.07 -27.42
N PRO A 106 0.39 -10.57 -26.63
CA PRO A 106 -0.73 -9.72 -26.21
C PRO A 106 -0.20 -8.55 -25.40
N SER A 107 -0.71 -7.36 -25.70
CA SER A 107 -0.24 -6.14 -25.08
C SER A 107 -1.35 -5.08 -24.99
N GLY A 108 -1.09 -4.05 -24.20
CA GLY A 108 -2.05 -2.99 -23.93
C GLY A 108 -1.36 -1.70 -23.49
N ALA A 109 -1.99 -0.58 -23.79
CA ALA A 109 -1.53 0.74 -23.38
C ALA A 109 -2.67 1.50 -22.70
N SER A 110 -2.34 2.41 -21.78
CA SER A 110 -3.34 3.31 -21.22
C SER A 110 -3.99 4.08 -22.36
N ALA A 111 -5.30 3.92 -22.55
CA ALA A 111 -6.05 4.75 -23.50
C ALA A 111 -6.06 6.21 -23.03
N GLY A 112 -6.32 7.20 -23.87
CA GLY A 112 -6.53 8.60 -23.43
C GLY A 112 -5.29 9.32 -22.87
N GLU A 113 -5.50 10.22 -21.91
CA GLU A 113 -4.44 11.09 -21.40
C GLU A 113 -3.39 10.34 -20.56
N PRO A 114 -2.10 10.72 -20.66
CA PRO A 114 -1.06 10.24 -19.74
C PRO A 114 -1.41 10.53 -18.27
N VAL A 115 -1.02 9.62 -17.38
CA VAL A 115 -1.16 9.80 -15.94
C VAL A 115 -0.30 10.99 -15.50
N ALA A 116 -0.95 12.03 -14.99
CA ALA A 116 -0.29 13.22 -14.49
C ALA A 116 0.19 13.02 -13.05
N VAL A 117 1.47 13.28 -12.81
CA VAL A 117 2.10 13.26 -11.50
C VAL A 117 2.61 14.66 -11.21
N ALA A 118 1.92 15.37 -10.32
CA ALA A 118 2.26 16.74 -9.98
C ALA A 118 3.38 16.83 -8.93
N ASP A 119 3.37 15.90 -7.96
CA ASP A 119 4.24 15.91 -6.80
C ASP A 119 4.52 14.48 -6.33
N ALA A 120 5.38 14.33 -5.33
CA ALA A 120 5.66 13.07 -4.67
C ALA A 120 4.43 12.49 -3.93
N GLY A 121 4.52 11.21 -3.54
CA GLY A 121 3.39 10.48 -2.93
C GLY A 121 2.96 9.28 -3.76
N VAL A 122 1.65 9.12 -3.94
CA VAL A 122 1.07 7.98 -4.65
C VAL A 122 -0.09 8.42 -5.53
N VAL A 123 -0.17 7.85 -6.74
CA VAL A 123 -1.32 7.95 -7.64
C VAL A 123 -1.92 6.56 -7.77
N VAL A 124 -3.20 6.43 -7.44
CA VAL A 124 -3.90 5.13 -7.39
C VAL A 124 -4.91 5.00 -8.52
N MET A 125 -5.24 3.75 -8.86
CA MET A 125 -6.12 3.37 -9.98
C MET A 125 -5.65 3.79 -11.39
N PRO A 126 -4.35 3.79 -11.74
CA PRO A 126 -3.94 3.84 -13.12
C PRO A 126 -4.06 2.45 -13.77
N ASP A 127 -5.27 1.86 -13.71
CA ASP A 127 -5.52 0.48 -14.12
C ASP A 127 -5.38 0.29 -15.64
N LEU A 128 -4.96 -0.90 -16.06
CA LEU A 128 -4.63 -1.23 -17.44
C LEU A 128 -5.23 -2.58 -17.86
N ALA A 129 -5.59 -2.71 -19.14
CA ALA A 129 -5.94 -3.98 -19.76
C ALA A 129 -4.88 -4.38 -20.79
N VAL A 130 -4.63 -5.68 -20.90
CA VAL A 130 -3.95 -6.29 -22.04
C VAL A 130 -4.98 -7.03 -22.89
N GLY A 131 -5.08 -6.65 -24.16
CA GLY A 131 -5.94 -7.30 -25.14
C GLY A 131 -5.16 -8.21 -26.09
N ASP A 132 -5.87 -8.93 -26.95
CA ASP A 132 -5.29 -9.91 -27.89
C ASP A 132 -4.53 -9.28 -29.08
N GLY A 133 -4.43 -7.95 -29.15
CA GLY A 133 -3.78 -7.24 -30.24
C GLY A 133 -2.25 -7.14 -30.11
N SER A 134 -1.56 -6.96 -31.25
CA SER A 134 -0.12 -6.70 -31.31
C SER A 134 0.17 -5.23 -30.94
N GLY A 135 0.43 -4.96 -29.66
CA GLY A 135 0.73 -3.63 -29.14
C GLY A 135 1.98 -2.99 -29.73
N GLU A 136 2.84 -3.74 -30.43
CA GLU A 136 3.93 -3.20 -31.26
C GLU A 136 3.48 -2.14 -32.27
N SER A 137 2.26 -2.26 -32.79
CA SER A 137 1.68 -1.30 -33.74
C SER A 137 1.24 0.00 -33.07
N THR A 138 1.20 0.05 -31.73
CA THR A 138 0.89 1.27 -30.98
C THR A 138 2.12 2.15 -30.81
N THR A 139 1.91 3.45 -30.55
CA THR A 139 3.02 4.36 -30.21
C THR A 139 3.80 3.87 -28.99
N ALA A 140 3.12 3.25 -28.02
CA ALA A 140 3.73 2.71 -26.82
C ALA A 140 4.57 1.45 -27.10
N GLY A 141 4.12 0.54 -27.97
CA GLY A 141 4.91 -0.63 -28.37
C GLY A 141 6.14 -0.28 -29.18
N ARG A 142 6.02 0.65 -30.14
CA ARG A 142 7.19 1.20 -30.86
C ARG A 142 8.18 1.89 -29.92
N ALA A 143 7.67 2.60 -28.91
CA ALA A 143 8.51 3.18 -27.87
C ALA A 143 9.25 2.12 -27.06
N ALA A 144 8.57 1.03 -26.71
CA ALA A 144 9.12 -0.05 -25.93
C ALA A 144 10.26 -0.79 -26.62
N ALA A 145 10.23 -0.90 -27.95
CA ALA A 145 11.33 -1.47 -28.74
C ALA A 145 12.66 -0.68 -28.63
N ALA A 146 12.60 0.60 -28.24
CA ALA A 146 13.79 1.44 -28.05
C ALA A 146 14.31 1.45 -26.60
N TRP A 147 13.65 0.76 -25.67
CA TRP A 147 14.07 0.74 -24.27
C TRP A 147 15.31 -0.13 -24.05
N PRO A 148 16.12 0.16 -23.01
CA PRO A 148 17.24 -0.71 -22.63
C PRO A 148 16.79 -2.15 -22.38
N ALA A 149 17.70 -3.12 -22.49
CA ALA A 149 17.42 -4.51 -22.14
C ALA A 149 16.92 -4.62 -20.68
N PHE A 150 15.92 -5.47 -20.44
CA PHE A 150 15.38 -5.68 -19.11
C PHE A 150 16.18 -6.75 -18.37
N THR A 151 16.68 -6.38 -17.19
CA THR A 151 17.48 -7.26 -16.33
C THR A 151 16.71 -7.71 -15.09
N GLY A 152 15.42 -7.38 -14.98
CA GLY A 152 14.58 -7.82 -13.88
C GLY A 152 14.18 -9.28 -14.08
N HIS A 153 14.52 -10.12 -13.12
CA HIS A 153 14.27 -11.57 -13.20
C HIS A 153 13.24 -12.07 -12.18
N HIS A 154 12.80 -11.21 -11.27
CA HIS A 154 11.85 -11.55 -10.22
C HIS A 154 10.61 -10.66 -10.28
N SER A 155 9.50 -11.20 -9.83
CA SER A 155 8.23 -10.49 -9.79
C SER A 155 8.17 -9.53 -8.60
N THR A 156 7.70 -8.30 -8.82
CA THR A 156 7.41 -7.34 -7.73
C THR A 156 5.96 -7.44 -7.22
N GLN A 157 5.14 -8.27 -7.86
CA GLN A 157 3.75 -8.51 -7.46
C GLN A 157 3.65 -9.31 -6.15
N ALA A 158 2.69 -8.95 -5.30
CA ALA A 158 2.36 -9.68 -4.08
C ALA A 158 2.11 -11.16 -4.35
N GLY A 159 2.61 -12.04 -3.48
CA GLY A 159 2.44 -13.49 -3.63
C GLY A 159 3.50 -14.16 -4.52
N ALA A 160 4.47 -13.39 -5.04
CA ALA A 160 5.59 -13.97 -5.77
C ALA A 160 6.32 -15.02 -4.93
N LEU A 161 6.63 -16.16 -5.56
CA LEU A 161 7.38 -17.23 -4.92
C LEU A 161 8.87 -16.91 -4.92
N ALA A 162 9.52 -17.09 -3.78
CA ALA A 162 10.97 -17.01 -3.64
C ALA A 162 11.45 -17.97 -2.57
N ASP A 163 12.63 -18.57 -2.76
CA ASP A 163 13.29 -19.36 -1.72
C ASP A 163 13.85 -18.42 -0.64
N LEU A 164 13.91 -18.86 0.62
CA LEU A 164 14.49 -18.06 1.70
C LEU A 164 16.00 -17.80 1.48
N ASP A 165 16.69 -18.64 0.71
CA ASP A 165 18.08 -18.48 0.26
C ASP A 165 18.23 -17.57 -0.97
N ALA A 166 17.14 -17.04 -1.52
CA ALA A 166 17.20 -16.16 -2.70
C ALA A 166 18.06 -14.90 -2.43
N PRO A 167 18.83 -14.41 -3.43
CA PRO A 167 19.64 -13.20 -3.26
C PRO A 167 18.85 -11.97 -2.81
N ALA A 168 17.58 -11.87 -3.17
CA ALA A 168 16.64 -10.84 -2.72
C ALA A 168 16.46 -10.78 -1.19
N PHE A 169 16.72 -11.88 -0.47
CA PHE A 169 16.61 -11.96 0.98
C PHE A 169 17.96 -11.96 1.71
N SER A 170 19.06 -11.76 0.98
CA SER A 170 20.39 -11.67 1.60
C SER A 170 20.49 -10.45 2.53
N ALA A 171 21.32 -10.59 3.58
CA ALA A 171 21.68 -9.48 4.44
C ALA A 171 22.26 -8.27 3.67
N GLU A 172 23.01 -8.53 2.59
CA GLU A 172 23.53 -7.47 1.73
C GLU A 172 22.41 -6.71 1.01
N ASN A 173 21.38 -7.42 0.52
CA ASN A 173 20.22 -6.76 -0.07
C ASN A 173 19.41 -5.99 0.99
N GLY A 174 19.30 -6.51 2.22
CA GLY A 174 18.68 -5.80 3.35
C GLY A 174 19.41 -4.49 3.68
N ARG A 175 20.75 -4.52 3.74
CA ARG A 175 21.61 -3.35 3.91
C ARG A 175 21.45 -2.36 2.76
N ARG A 176 21.42 -2.84 1.51
CA ARG A 176 21.17 -2.01 0.33
C ARG A 176 19.81 -1.33 0.38
N GLY A 177 18.75 -2.04 0.80
CA GLY A 177 17.41 -1.46 0.98
C GLY A 177 17.35 -0.36 2.05
N TYR A 178 18.31 -0.34 2.98
CA TYR A 178 18.43 0.72 3.97
C TYR A 178 19.17 1.97 3.47
N TRP A 179 20.27 1.78 2.74
CA TRP A 179 21.12 2.90 2.31
C TRP A 179 20.82 3.42 0.90
N GLU A 180 20.13 2.62 0.07
CA GLU A 180 19.81 2.92 -1.33
C GLU A 180 18.34 2.57 -1.63
N PRO A 181 17.37 3.16 -0.90
CA PRO A 181 15.98 2.73 -0.95
C PRO A 181 15.31 2.95 -2.31
N MET A 182 15.72 3.97 -3.09
CA MET A 182 15.14 4.23 -4.41
C MET A 182 15.67 3.24 -5.45
N ALA A 183 16.98 2.99 -5.46
CA ALA A 183 17.58 1.96 -6.30
C ALA A 183 17.01 0.57 -5.98
N PHE A 184 16.91 0.22 -4.69
CA PHE A 184 16.28 -1.01 -4.23
C PHE A 184 14.84 -1.12 -4.75
N PHE A 185 14.01 -0.09 -4.59
CA PHE A 185 12.63 -0.16 -5.05
C PHE A 185 12.52 -0.31 -6.57
N ARG A 186 13.39 0.35 -7.34
CA ARG A 186 13.40 0.23 -8.81
C ARG A 186 13.86 -1.14 -9.30
N GLU A 187 14.83 -1.74 -8.62
CA GLU A 187 15.33 -3.07 -8.99
C GLU A 187 14.39 -4.16 -8.50
N THR A 188 14.03 -4.12 -7.21
CA THR A 188 13.38 -5.23 -6.53
C THR A 188 11.94 -4.99 -6.09
N GLY A 189 11.46 -3.76 -6.17
CA GLY A 189 10.22 -3.33 -5.51
C GLY A 189 10.34 -3.43 -3.99
N GLY A 190 9.20 -3.29 -3.30
CA GLY A 190 9.00 -3.90 -1.99
C GLY A 190 7.84 -4.87 -2.12
N ASN A 191 7.95 -6.08 -1.58
CA ASN A 191 7.02 -7.15 -1.90
C ASN A 191 6.74 -8.07 -0.70
N LEU A 192 5.57 -8.71 -0.74
CA LEU A 192 5.15 -9.74 0.19
C LEU A 192 5.29 -11.09 -0.50
N TYR A 193 6.40 -11.76 -0.22
CA TYR A 193 6.79 -13.02 -0.84
C TYR A 193 6.21 -14.22 -0.09
N GLN A 194 5.96 -15.29 -0.84
CA GLN A 194 5.59 -16.60 -0.33
C GLN A 194 6.72 -17.58 -0.61
N LEU A 195 6.97 -18.53 0.29
CA LEU A 195 7.95 -19.61 0.04
C LEU A 195 7.33 -20.79 -0.73
N GLU A 196 6.00 -20.88 -0.71
CA GLU A 196 5.21 -21.95 -1.28
C GLU A 196 3.85 -21.39 -1.73
N PRO A 197 3.18 -22.00 -2.72
CA PRO A 197 1.85 -21.55 -3.14
C PRO A 197 0.87 -21.47 -1.97
N TYR A 198 -0.04 -20.50 -2.02
CA TYR A 198 -1.04 -20.33 -0.98
C TYR A 198 -1.87 -21.60 -0.73
N ASP A 199 -1.98 -21.98 0.54
CA ASP A 199 -2.81 -23.09 1.00
C ASP A 199 -3.97 -22.54 1.86
N PRO A 200 -5.24 -22.66 1.42
CA PRO A 200 -6.39 -22.12 2.14
C PRO A 200 -6.65 -22.80 3.49
N LYS A 201 -5.99 -23.92 3.79
CA LYS A 201 -6.08 -24.61 5.09
C LYS A 201 -5.09 -24.07 6.11
N ARG A 202 -4.13 -23.25 5.70
CA ARG A 202 -3.09 -22.69 6.56
C ARG A 202 -3.26 -21.19 6.69
N ILE A 203 -3.00 -20.68 7.88
CA ILE A 203 -3.13 -19.26 8.21
C ILE A 203 -1.82 -18.56 7.84
N PRO A 204 -1.85 -17.51 7.02
CA PRO A 204 -0.67 -16.71 6.73
C PRO A 204 -0.08 -16.07 7.99
N VAL A 205 1.25 -16.14 8.14
CA VAL A 205 2.02 -15.38 9.13
C VAL A 205 3.01 -14.49 8.39
N ILE A 206 2.77 -13.19 8.43
CA ILE A 206 3.57 -12.18 7.74
C ILE A 206 4.70 -11.72 8.67
N PHE A 207 5.93 -11.94 8.22
CA PHE A 207 7.15 -11.49 8.89
C PHE A 207 7.62 -10.16 8.29
N ALA A 208 7.81 -9.14 9.15
CA ALA A 208 8.27 -7.81 8.75
C ALA A 208 9.57 -7.43 9.46
N HIS A 209 10.66 -7.30 8.70
CA HIS A 209 12.01 -7.08 9.25
C HIS A 209 12.26 -5.63 9.68
N GLY A 210 13.34 -5.43 10.45
CA GLY A 210 13.76 -4.12 10.92
C GLY A 210 14.63 -3.34 9.93
N ALA A 211 15.24 -2.26 10.44
CA ALA A 211 16.26 -1.50 9.73
C ALA A 211 17.44 -2.39 9.34
N THR A 212 17.91 -2.30 8.09
CA THR A 212 18.96 -3.15 7.49
C THR A 212 18.66 -4.65 7.44
N GLY A 213 17.48 -5.08 7.92
CA GLY A 213 17.09 -6.48 7.99
C GLY A 213 16.61 -7.05 6.67
N SER A 214 16.30 -8.34 6.71
CA SER A 214 15.88 -9.14 5.56
C SER A 214 14.94 -10.28 5.98
N ALA A 215 14.30 -10.95 5.01
CA ALA A 215 13.51 -12.14 5.29
C ALA A 215 14.33 -13.26 5.98
N GLN A 216 15.63 -13.36 5.70
CA GLN A 216 16.51 -14.38 6.29
C GLN A 216 16.67 -14.23 7.81
N ASP A 217 16.47 -13.02 8.36
CA ASP A 217 16.56 -12.78 9.80
C ASP A 217 15.51 -13.59 10.58
N PHE A 218 14.42 -13.98 9.93
CA PHE A 218 13.35 -14.79 10.48
C PHE A 218 13.49 -16.29 10.20
N ARG A 219 14.64 -16.76 9.69
CA ARG A 219 14.83 -18.20 9.41
C ARG A 219 14.56 -19.07 10.63
N GLY A 220 15.01 -18.66 11.80
CA GLY A 220 14.74 -19.37 13.05
C GLY A 220 13.25 -19.50 13.36
N PHE A 221 12.45 -18.44 13.12
CA PHE A 221 11.00 -18.51 13.25
C PHE A 221 10.38 -19.45 12.21
N PHE A 222 10.82 -19.37 10.95
CA PHE A 222 10.33 -20.24 9.90
C PHE A 222 10.57 -21.72 10.20
N ASP A 223 11.77 -22.07 10.64
CA ASP A 223 12.18 -23.45 10.95
C ASP A 223 11.39 -24.05 12.13
N HIS A 224 10.93 -23.21 13.05
CA HIS A 224 10.19 -23.62 14.26
C HIS A 224 8.70 -23.29 14.20
N LEU A 225 8.20 -22.77 13.08
CA LEU A 225 6.78 -22.49 12.90
C LEU A 225 6.02 -23.82 12.75
N ASP A 226 4.82 -23.92 13.34
CA ASP A 226 3.92 -25.04 13.03
C ASP A 226 3.37 -24.90 11.60
N ARG A 227 4.14 -25.40 10.64
CA ARG A 227 3.84 -25.32 9.21
C ARG A 227 2.68 -26.21 8.77
N THR A 228 2.12 -27.02 9.67
CA THR A 228 0.86 -27.75 9.41
C THR A 228 -0.35 -26.82 9.54
N ARG A 229 -0.22 -25.74 10.32
CA ARG A 229 -1.26 -24.73 10.57
C ARG A 229 -0.97 -23.38 9.94
N TYR A 230 0.30 -23.00 9.85
CA TYR A 230 0.72 -21.67 9.42
C TYR A 230 1.51 -21.72 8.12
N GLN A 231 1.43 -20.64 7.35
CA GLN A 231 2.24 -20.45 6.15
C GLN A 231 3.01 -19.13 6.26
N ALA A 232 4.34 -19.19 6.25
CA ALA A 232 5.20 -18.03 6.41
C ALA A 232 5.28 -17.20 5.14
N TRP A 233 4.96 -15.91 5.25
CA TRP A 233 5.12 -14.91 4.19
C TRP A 233 6.08 -13.82 4.66
N PHE A 234 6.90 -13.29 3.77
CA PHE A 234 7.96 -12.35 4.13
C PHE A 234 7.77 -11.02 3.41
N PHE A 235 7.62 -9.95 4.20
CA PHE A 235 7.63 -8.59 3.66
C PHE A 235 9.07 -8.12 3.54
N GLN A 236 9.61 -8.15 2.32
CA GLN A 236 10.95 -7.69 1.98
C GLN A 236 10.84 -6.33 1.30
N TYR A 237 11.37 -5.29 1.95
CA TYR A 237 11.15 -3.90 1.55
C TYR A 237 12.38 -3.02 1.82
N PRO A 238 12.49 -1.85 1.16
CA PRO A 238 13.58 -0.92 1.43
C PRO A 238 13.37 -0.24 2.79
N SER A 239 13.96 -0.80 3.84
CA SER A 239 13.84 -0.29 5.21
C SER A 239 14.41 1.14 5.39
N GLY A 240 15.12 1.67 4.41
CA GLY A 240 15.57 3.07 4.39
C GLY A 240 14.48 4.06 3.98
N ALA A 241 13.44 3.60 3.29
CA ALA A 241 12.31 4.42 2.88
C ALA A 241 11.46 4.87 4.07
N SER A 242 10.62 5.88 3.88
CA SER A 242 9.67 6.31 4.91
C SER A 242 8.83 5.12 5.41
N VAL A 243 8.71 5.00 6.73
CA VAL A 243 7.92 3.97 7.41
C VAL A 243 6.45 4.07 6.99
N ASP A 244 5.94 5.29 6.80
CA ASP A 244 4.57 5.54 6.34
C ASP A 244 4.34 5.02 4.91
N SER A 245 5.30 5.26 4.01
CA SER A 245 5.24 4.75 2.64
C SER A 245 5.28 3.22 2.60
N MET A 246 6.10 2.59 3.45
CA MET A 246 6.19 1.13 3.55
C MET A 246 4.94 0.52 4.19
N ALA A 247 4.28 1.22 5.10
CA ALA A 247 2.99 0.80 5.65
C ALA A 247 1.88 0.83 4.58
N TYR A 248 1.88 1.83 3.69
CA TYR A 248 0.94 1.89 2.58
C TYR A 248 1.24 0.85 1.49
N LEU A 249 2.52 0.58 1.23
CA LEU A 249 2.92 -0.53 0.36
C LEU A 249 2.44 -1.87 0.93
N LEU A 250 2.66 -2.13 2.22
CA LEU A 250 2.19 -3.34 2.89
C LEU A 250 0.66 -3.47 2.79
N TYR A 251 -0.08 -2.37 2.94
CA TYR A 251 -1.53 -2.35 2.72
C TYR A 251 -1.89 -2.88 1.33
N TRP A 252 -1.31 -2.34 0.26
CA TRP A 252 -1.63 -2.78 -1.10
C TRP A 252 -1.28 -4.25 -1.34
N LYS A 253 -0.17 -4.74 -0.77
CA LYS A 253 0.21 -6.16 -0.87
C LYS A 253 -0.79 -7.07 -0.15
N VAL A 254 -1.15 -6.75 1.09
CA VAL A 254 -2.11 -7.54 1.87
C VAL A 254 -3.51 -7.47 1.26
N PHE A 255 -3.96 -6.27 0.86
CA PHE A 255 -5.22 -6.04 0.17
C PHE A 255 -5.32 -6.88 -1.11
N GLY A 256 -4.30 -6.83 -1.96
CA GLY A 256 -4.27 -7.60 -3.21
C GLY A 256 -4.38 -9.10 -2.98
N LEU A 257 -3.66 -9.63 -1.98
CA LEU A 257 -3.74 -11.04 -1.61
C LEU A 257 -5.07 -11.40 -0.96
N GLN A 258 -5.67 -10.54 -0.13
CA GLN A 258 -6.97 -10.81 0.49
C GLN A 258 -8.09 -10.82 -0.56
N VAL A 259 -8.02 -9.93 -1.55
CA VAL A 259 -8.93 -9.96 -2.70
C VAL A 259 -8.80 -11.27 -3.48
N LYS A 260 -7.57 -11.76 -3.69
CA LYS A 260 -7.30 -13.00 -4.43
C LYS A 260 -7.71 -14.25 -3.66
N TYR A 261 -7.31 -14.35 -2.40
CA TYR A 261 -7.36 -15.59 -1.61
C TYR A 261 -8.48 -15.65 -0.59
N ARG A 262 -9.11 -14.51 -0.28
CA ARG A 262 -10.25 -14.42 0.67
C ARG A 262 -9.94 -14.98 2.05
N PHE A 263 -8.69 -14.91 2.49
CA PHE A 263 -8.33 -15.32 3.85
C PHE A 263 -9.00 -14.39 4.88
N GLU A 264 -9.50 -14.99 5.96
CA GLU A 264 -10.19 -14.32 7.08
C GLU A 264 -9.26 -14.17 8.30
N LYS A 265 -8.15 -14.90 8.30
CA LYS A 265 -7.14 -14.90 9.36
C LYS A 265 -5.77 -14.58 8.76
N VAL A 266 -5.00 -13.74 9.42
CA VAL A 266 -3.59 -13.47 9.11
C VAL A 266 -2.91 -12.93 10.37
N HIS A 267 -1.71 -13.42 10.69
CA HIS A 267 -0.93 -12.89 11.81
C HIS A 267 0.31 -12.15 11.32
N PHE A 268 0.84 -11.28 12.16
CA PHE A 268 2.03 -10.50 11.89
C PHE A 268 3.05 -10.71 13.00
N VAL A 269 4.30 -10.97 12.62
CA VAL A 269 5.45 -10.96 13.51
C VAL A 269 6.43 -9.92 12.97
N ALA A 270 6.66 -8.86 13.73
CA ALA A 270 7.44 -7.72 13.26
C ALA A 270 8.56 -7.39 14.22
N HIS A 271 9.75 -7.14 13.67
CA HIS A 271 10.94 -6.84 14.45
C HIS A 271 11.37 -5.39 14.27
N SER A 272 11.76 -4.75 15.38
CA SER A 272 12.34 -3.41 15.38
C SER A 272 11.44 -2.43 14.60
N MET A 273 11.98 -1.67 13.66
CA MET A 273 11.24 -0.74 12.81
C MET A 273 10.09 -1.40 12.01
N GLY A 274 10.15 -2.70 11.73
CA GLY A 274 9.04 -3.43 11.11
C GLY A 274 7.76 -3.38 11.94
N GLY A 275 7.87 -3.28 13.27
CA GLY A 275 6.71 -3.07 14.14
C GLY A 275 6.03 -1.72 13.94
N LEU A 276 6.79 -0.67 13.63
CA LEU A 276 6.23 0.64 13.28
C LEU A 276 5.48 0.59 11.95
N VAL A 277 6.02 -0.12 10.96
CA VAL A 277 5.37 -0.34 9.66
C VAL A 277 4.01 -1.04 9.84
N VAL A 278 4.00 -2.18 10.56
CA VAL A 278 2.78 -2.97 10.77
C VAL A 278 1.75 -2.20 11.60
N ARG A 279 2.16 -1.48 12.66
CA ARG A 279 1.23 -0.69 13.46
C ARG A 279 0.61 0.45 12.67
N ARG A 280 1.39 1.12 11.82
CA ARG A 280 0.90 2.19 10.95
C ARG A 280 -0.05 1.66 9.88
N PHE A 281 0.28 0.51 9.29
CA PHE A 281 -0.58 -0.20 8.34
C PHE A 281 -1.96 -0.47 8.95
N TRP A 282 -2.01 -1.09 10.14
CA TRP A 282 -3.28 -1.37 10.80
C TRP A 282 -4.05 -0.10 11.16
N GLY A 283 -3.36 0.90 11.72
CA GLY A 283 -3.98 2.15 12.18
C GLY A 283 -4.58 3.00 11.05
N ARG A 284 -3.96 3.03 9.86
CA ARG A 284 -4.45 3.85 8.73
C ARG A 284 -5.28 3.08 7.71
N HIS A 285 -4.99 1.80 7.51
CA HIS A 285 -5.49 1.05 6.36
C HIS A 285 -6.20 -0.25 6.74
N GLY A 286 -6.13 -0.68 7.99
CA GLY A 286 -6.74 -1.93 8.45
C GLY A 286 -8.25 -2.01 8.24
N GLN A 287 -8.96 -0.88 8.34
CA GLN A 287 -10.41 -0.81 8.10
C GLN A 287 -10.79 -0.89 6.60
N GLN A 288 -9.83 -0.72 5.69
CA GLN A 288 -10.05 -0.83 4.25
C GLN A 288 -9.97 -2.28 3.75
N LEU A 289 -9.49 -3.19 4.61
CA LEU A 289 -9.50 -4.64 4.38
C LEU A 289 -10.87 -5.22 4.72
N ALA A 290 -11.22 -6.34 4.09
CA ALA A 290 -12.34 -7.13 4.59
C ALA A 290 -12.02 -7.60 6.03
N PRO A 291 -13.04 -7.80 6.89
CA PRO A 291 -12.81 -8.16 8.30
C PRO A 291 -11.80 -9.31 8.48
N LEU A 292 -10.79 -9.08 9.32
CA LEU A 292 -9.72 -10.04 9.61
C LEU A 292 -9.64 -10.32 11.10
N THR A 293 -9.36 -11.57 11.44
CA THR A 293 -8.80 -11.93 12.75
C THR A 293 -7.29 -11.95 12.64
N SER A 294 -6.60 -11.27 13.55
CA SER A 294 -5.16 -11.11 13.50
C SER A 294 -4.53 -11.04 14.89
N SER A 295 -3.30 -11.55 14.96
CA SER A 295 -2.38 -11.22 16.04
C SER A 295 -1.26 -10.39 15.45
N PHE A 296 -0.94 -9.28 16.11
CA PHE A 296 0.23 -8.50 15.82
C PHE A 296 1.23 -8.68 16.95
N ILE A 297 2.31 -9.41 16.69
CA ILE A 297 3.38 -9.66 17.64
C ILE A 297 4.57 -8.77 17.25
N SER A 298 4.95 -7.88 18.15
CA SER A 298 6.08 -6.97 17.97
C SER A 298 7.28 -7.41 18.81
N LEU A 299 8.47 -7.35 18.23
CA LEU A 299 9.74 -7.75 18.83
C LEU A 299 10.69 -6.54 18.86
N SER A 300 10.99 -6.01 20.05
CA SER A 300 11.93 -4.90 20.26
C SER A 300 11.64 -3.63 19.40
N THR A 301 10.38 -3.30 19.19
CA THR A 301 9.98 -2.15 18.38
C THR A 301 10.27 -0.81 19.08
N PRO A 302 10.90 0.17 18.41
CA PRO A 302 11.17 1.50 18.97
C PRO A 302 9.94 2.41 18.93
N TRP A 303 8.94 2.19 19.79
CA TRP A 303 7.67 2.94 19.78
C TRP A 303 7.79 4.44 20.08
N ALA A 304 8.87 4.86 20.74
CA ALA A 304 9.20 6.28 20.96
C ALA A 304 10.35 6.76 20.07
N GLY A 305 10.76 5.98 19.06
CA GLY A 305 11.84 6.31 18.16
C GLY A 305 13.22 5.97 18.72
N GLU A 306 14.24 6.50 18.08
CA GLU A 306 15.64 6.27 18.44
C GLU A 306 16.46 7.55 18.32
N THR A 307 17.22 7.90 19.36
CA THR A 307 17.97 9.17 19.42
C THR A 307 19.06 9.26 18.36
N SER A 308 19.62 8.12 17.90
CA SER A 308 20.56 8.13 16.79
C SER A 308 19.92 8.57 15.46
N ALA A 309 18.64 8.29 15.24
CA ALA A 309 17.91 8.77 14.07
C ALA A 309 17.73 10.29 14.12
N GLU A 310 17.34 10.86 15.27
CA GLU A 310 17.29 12.31 15.49
C GLU A 310 18.65 12.98 15.24
N THR A 311 19.72 12.40 15.80
CA THR A 311 21.09 12.90 15.60
C THR A 311 21.46 12.88 14.12
N GLY A 312 21.13 11.79 13.41
CA GLY A 312 21.31 11.68 11.96
C GLY A 312 20.54 12.73 11.18
N VAL A 313 19.27 12.97 11.52
CA VAL A 313 18.43 14.00 10.89
C VAL A 313 19.02 15.40 11.06
N LYS A 314 19.55 15.71 12.25
CA LYS A 314 20.07 17.04 12.59
C LYS A 314 21.48 17.31 12.07
N HIS A 315 22.32 16.29 11.96
CA HIS A 315 23.76 16.48 11.78
C HIS A 315 24.37 15.72 10.61
N ALA A 316 23.68 14.72 10.03
CA ALA A 316 24.24 13.97 8.91
C ALA A 316 24.18 14.79 7.61
N PRO A 317 25.20 14.68 6.74
CA PRO A 317 25.20 15.35 5.44
C PRO A 317 24.17 14.77 4.47
N ALA A 318 23.65 13.57 4.75
CA ALA A 318 22.58 12.92 4.03
C ALA A 318 21.67 12.17 5.01
N VAL A 319 20.36 12.29 4.83
CA VAL A 319 19.35 11.73 5.76
C VAL A 319 18.64 10.56 5.10
N VAL A 320 18.70 9.39 5.74
CA VAL A 320 17.89 8.23 5.38
C VAL A 320 16.42 8.56 5.70
N PRO A 321 15.47 8.43 4.74
CA PRO A 321 14.07 8.81 4.95
C PRO A 321 13.44 8.24 6.23
N SER A 322 13.68 6.97 6.57
CA SER A 322 13.14 6.35 7.79
C SER A 322 13.61 6.99 9.09
N TRP A 323 14.75 7.71 9.11
CA TRP A 323 15.21 8.40 10.32
C TRP A 323 14.25 9.50 10.75
N ARG A 324 13.57 10.16 9.80
CA ARG A 324 12.56 11.18 10.10
C ARG A 324 11.34 10.61 10.80
N ASP A 325 10.95 9.40 10.40
CA ASP A 325 9.82 8.70 11.02
C ASP A 325 10.19 8.06 12.37
N MET A 326 11.48 7.88 12.65
CA MET A 326 11.98 7.38 13.94
C MET A 326 12.52 8.48 14.86
N GLU A 327 12.42 9.74 14.47
CA GLU A 327 12.82 10.87 15.31
C GLU A 327 11.89 10.97 16.53
N PRO A 328 12.39 10.85 17.77
CA PRO A 328 11.57 10.96 18.97
C PRO A 328 10.78 12.27 18.99
N GLY A 329 9.48 12.18 19.23
CA GLY A 329 8.58 13.34 19.21
C GLY A 329 8.24 13.88 17.81
N GLY A 330 8.74 13.25 16.75
CA GLY A 330 8.41 13.61 15.36
C GLY A 330 6.95 13.32 14.99
N PRO A 331 6.43 13.95 13.91
CA PRO A 331 5.00 13.87 13.54
C PRO A 331 4.49 12.44 13.32
N PHE A 332 5.32 11.57 12.75
CA PHE A 332 4.99 10.16 12.56
C PHE A 332 4.70 9.46 13.88
N LEU A 333 5.64 9.52 14.84
CA LEU A 333 5.50 8.83 16.13
C LEU A 333 4.42 9.45 17.02
N VAL A 334 4.24 10.77 16.94
CA VAL A 334 3.14 11.44 17.64
C VAL A 334 1.80 10.88 17.18
N SER A 335 1.59 10.76 15.86
CA SER A 335 0.33 10.29 15.28
C SER A 335 0.16 8.76 15.21
N LEU A 336 1.16 7.97 15.61
CA LEU A 336 1.17 6.52 15.42
C LEU A 336 0.00 5.80 16.10
N PHE A 337 -0.48 6.35 17.23
CA PHE A 337 -1.56 5.79 18.05
C PHE A 337 -2.84 6.62 18.03
N ASP A 338 -2.97 7.61 17.13
CA ASP A 338 -4.18 8.45 17.01
C ASP A 338 -5.42 7.64 16.61
N THR A 339 -5.22 6.52 15.91
CA THR A 339 -6.27 5.59 15.52
C THR A 339 -6.00 4.24 16.18
N PRO A 340 -6.96 3.68 16.95
CA PRO A 340 -6.79 2.38 17.58
C PRO A 340 -6.67 1.28 16.53
N LEU A 341 -6.10 0.14 16.92
CA LEU A 341 -6.14 -1.05 16.07
C LEU A 341 -7.59 -1.44 15.71
N PRO A 342 -7.85 -1.96 14.50
CA PRO A 342 -9.17 -2.47 14.14
C PRO A 342 -9.63 -3.58 15.09
N ALA A 343 -10.95 -3.69 15.25
CA ALA A 343 -11.52 -4.81 15.98
C ALA A 343 -11.10 -6.15 15.34
N GLY A 344 -10.69 -7.10 16.17
CA GLY A 344 -10.17 -8.41 15.71
C GLY A 344 -8.64 -8.47 15.56
N VAL A 345 -7.93 -7.37 15.80
CA VAL A 345 -6.46 -7.33 15.85
C VAL A 345 -5.98 -7.26 17.30
N ASP A 346 -5.28 -8.29 17.74
CA ASP A 346 -4.71 -8.38 19.08
C ASP A 346 -3.21 -8.10 19.07
N HIS A 347 -2.76 -7.08 19.81
CA HIS A 347 -1.34 -6.72 19.89
C HIS A 347 -0.64 -7.41 21.07
N TYR A 348 0.56 -7.93 20.81
CA TYR A 348 1.47 -8.51 21.81
C TYR A 348 2.84 -7.83 21.68
N LEU A 349 3.37 -7.35 22.80
CA LEU A 349 4.63 -6.60 22.86
C LEU A 349 5.69 -7.45 23.56
N LEU A 350 6.67 -7.92 22.77
CA LEU A 350 7.84 -8.63 23.26
C LEU A 350 9.08 -7.75 23.08
N PHE A 351 9.96 -7.71 24.09
CA PHE A 351 11.11 -6.80 24.06
C PHE A 351 12.36 -7.43 24.68
N GLY A 352 13.53 -7.02 24.18
CA GLY A 352 14.83 -7.39 24.73
C GLY A 352 15.32 -6.37 25.77
N TYR A 353 16.18 -6.79 26.69
CA TYR A 353 16.81 -5.90 27.67
C TYR A 353 18.29 -6.21 27.98
N ARG A 354 18.96 -7.09 27.22
CA ARG A 354 20.37 -7.47 27.43
C ARG A 354 21.38 -6.42 26.93
N GLY A 355 20.95 -5.17 26.76
CA GLY A 355 21.85 -4.07 26.46
C GLY A 355 22.66 -3.65 27.68
N SER A 356 23.72 -2.87 27.44
CA SER A 356 24.50 -2.26 28.53
C SER A 356 23.98 -0.86 28.82
N ALA A 357 23.67 -0.59 30.09
CA ALA A 357 23.48 0.77 30.58
C ALA A 357 24.85 1.43 30.79
N GLY A 358 24.98 2.72 30.44
CA GLY A 358 26.19 3.50 30.63
C GLY A 358 25.89 4.87 31.22
N LEU A 359 26.92 5.64 31.55
CA LEU A 359 26.79 7.00 32.12
C LEU A 359 25.90 7.94 31.28
N THR A 360 25.85 7.73 29.97
CA THR A 360 25.11 8.57 29.02
C THR A 360 23.97 7.86 28.29
N ARG A 361 23.81 6.54 28.48
CA ARG A 361 22.79 5.75 27.78
C ARG A 361 21.95 4.94 28.77
N PRO A 362 20.63 5.18 28.83
CA PRO A 362 19.74 4.43 29.72
C PRO A 362 19.62 2.96 29.31
N ASN A 363 18.98 2.14 30.15
CA ASN A 363 18.73 0.72 29.88
C ASN A 363 18.14 0.51 28.47
N ASN A 364 18.66 -0.49 27.76
CA ASN A 364 18.40 -0.73 26.35
C ASN A 364 18.56 -2.23 26.04
N ASP A 365 18.29 -2.61 24.79
CA ASP A 365 18.57 -3.95 24.26
C ASP A 365 19.86 -3.98 23.40
N GLY A 366 20.73 -2.99 23.52
CA GLY A 366 21.91 -2.79 22.67
C GLY A 366 21.68 -1.76 21.57
N VAL A 367 20.44 -1.59 21.10
CA VAL A 367 20.08 -0.63 20.03
C VAL A 367 19.01 0.35 20.51
N VAL A 368 17.91 -0.14 21.06
CA VAL A 368 16.73 0.65 21.43
C VAL A 368 16.58 0.72 22.94
N THR A 369 16.34 1.92 23.45
CA THR A 369 16.09 2.14 24.89
C THR A 369 14.81 1.44 25.36
N LEU A 370 14.78 0.98 26.61
CA LEU A 370 13.56 0.40 27.20
C LEU A 370 12.42 1.41 27.23
N ALA A 371 12.71 2.70 27.45
CA ALA A 371 11.71 3.77 27.40
C ALA A 371 11.03 3.85 26.03
N SER A 372 11.77 3.62 24.95
CA SER A 372 11.21 3.56 23.59
C SER A 372 10.45 2.26 23.34
N GLN A 373 11.02 1.11 23.74
CA GLN A 373 10.36 -0.20 23.62
C GLN A 373 9.07 -0.32 24.45
N LEU A 374 8.93 0.47 25.52
CA LEU A 374 7.81 0.44 26.45
C LEU A 374 7.05 1.77 26.49
N ARG A 375 6.91 2.46 25.36
CA ARG A 375 6.09 3.68 25.30
C ARG A 375 4.66 3.40 25.77
N GLY A 376 4.10 4.29 26.61
CA GLY A 376 2.80 4.10 27.27
C GLY A 376 1.66 3.65 26.36
N PRO A 377 1.34 4.38 25.27
CA PRO A 377 0.34 3.95 24.28
C PRO A 377 0.54 2.53 23.72
N ALA A 378 1.78 2.10 23.46
CA ALA A 378 2.05 0.75 22.96
C ALA A 378 1.77 -0.32 24.03
N GLN A 379 2.09 -0.05 25.30
CA GLN A 379 1.76 -0.95 26.41
C GLN A 379 0.25 -1.01 26.66
N ALA A 380 -0.45 0.12 26.54
CA ALA A 380 -1.89 0.20 26.77
C ALA A 380 -2.72 -0.58 25.73
N GLU A 381 -2.21 -0.67 24.50
CA GLU A 381 -2.85 -1.44 23.41
C GLU A 381 -2.49 -2.94 23.45
N ALA A 382 -1.36 -3.30 24.07
CA ALA A 382 -0.88 -4.67 24.12
C ALA A 382 -1.66 -5.53 25.13
N LYS A 383 -2.09 -6.72 24.71
CA LYS A 383 -2.67 -7.76 25.58
C LYS A 383 -1.64 -8.46 26.46
N LEU A 384 -0.37 -8.43 26.04
CA LEU A 384 0.77 -8.95 26.78
C LEU A 384 1.96 -8.05 26.55
N VAL A 385 2.68 -7.75 27.63
CA VAL A 385 4.02 -7.14 27.60
C VAL A 385 4.96 -8.15 28.26
N TYR A 386 5.95 -8.65 27.52
CA TYR A 386 6.88 -9.66 28.04
C TYR A 386 8.33 -9.40 27.62
N GLY A 387 9.23 -9.38 28.61
CA GLY A 387 10.64 -9.08 28.41
C GLY A 387 11.51 -10.35 28.33
N PHE A 388 12.56 -10.29 27.53
CA PHE A 388 13.57 -11.34 27.40
C PHE A 388 14.98 -10.80 27.68
N ASP A 389 15.81 -11.63 28.32
CA ASP A 389 17.26 -11.38 28.45
C ASP A 389 17.98 -11.62 27.12
N GLU A 390 17.54 -10.91 26.11
CA GLU A 390 18.05 -10.88 24.75
C GLU A 390 18.39 -9.43 24.38
N ASP A 391 19.36 -9.27 23.50
CA ASP A 391 19.62 -8.00 22.84
C ASP A 391 18.71 -7.82 21.62
N HIS A 392 18.84 -6.69 20.94
CA HIS A 392 18.00 -6.28 19.84
C HIS A 392 17.93 -7.30 18.71
N VAL A 393 19.01 -8.04 18.46
CA VAL A 393 19.12 -8.97 17.32
C VAL A 393 18.87 -10.41 17.77
N SER A 394 19.50 -10.82 18.87
CA SER A 394 19.40 -12.19 19.41
C SER A 394 17.98 -12.61 19.78
N ILE A 395 17.07 -11.67 20.04
CA ILE A 395 15.63 -11.95 20.22
C ILE A 395 15.04 -12.72 19.02
N LEU A 396 15.59 -12.54 17.81
CA LEU A 396 15.17 -13.27 16.61
C LEU A 396 15.65 -14.72 16.55
N SER A 397 16.72 -15.03 17.29
CA SER A 397 17.35 -16.35 17.35
C SER A 397 17.05 -17.14 18.63
N SER A 398 16.18 -16.61 19.48
CA SER A 398 15.93 -17.16 20.82
C SER A 398 14.85 -18.25 20.81
N PRO A 399 15.18 -19.50 21.20
CA PRO A 399 14.18 -20.58 21.28
C PRO A 399 13.01 -20.26 22.20
N ARG A 400 13.25 -19.48 23.26
CA ARG A 400 12.21 -19.05 24.20
C ARG A 400 11.23 -18.09 23.54
N VAL A 401 11.72 -17.19 22.68
CA VAL A 401 10.90 -16.25 21.94
C VAL A 401 10.07 -17.00 20.90
N TRP A 402 10.67 -17.91 20.12
CA TRP A 402 9.95 -18.73 19.15
C TRP A 402 8.82 -19.54 19.79
N ALA A 403 9.10 -20.17 20.94
CA ALA A 403 8.10 -20.94 21.68
C ALA A 403 6.93 -20.06 22.16
N LEU A 404 7.21 -18.85 22.68
CA LEU A 404 6.14 -17.93 23.08
C LEU A 404 5.34 -17.45 21.86
N VAL A 405 5.99 -17.07 20.75
CA VAL A 405 5.30 -16.64 19.53
C VAL A 405 4.37 -17.73 19.01
N ASN A 406 4.82 -18.98 18.90
CA ASN A 406 3.97 -20.10 18.52
C ASN A 406 2.78 -20.28 19.49
N THR A 407 3.00 -20.13 20.80
CA THR A 407 1.93 -20.19 21.80
C THR A 407 0.91 -19.07 21.60
N LEU A 408 1.36 -17.84 21.33
CA LEU A 408 0.49 -16.69 21.09
C LEU A 408 -0.35 -16.87 19.82
N LEU A 409 0.26 -17.34 18.72
CA LEU A 409 -0.44 -17.67 17.49
C LEU A 409 -1.52 -18.73 17.73
N ALA A 410 -1.16 -19.84 18.39
CA ALA A 410 -2.09 -20.93 18.69
C ALA A 410 -3.25 -20.49 19.61
N ASN A 411 -2.97 -19.64 20.59
CA ASN A 411 -3.97 -19.11 21.52
C ASN A 411 -4.93 -18.13 20.82
N ALA A 412 -4.43 -17.26 19.94
CA ALA A 412 -5.27 -16.36 19.18
C ALA A 412 -6.26 -17.12 18.29
N ASP A 413 -5.81 -18.20 17.68
CA ASP A 413 -6.68 -19.09 16.91
C ASP A 413 -7.68 -19.82 17.78
N THR A 414 -7.25 -20.37 18.91
CA THR A 414 -8.16 -21.09 19.82
C THR A 414 -9.21 -20.14 20.41
N ALA A 415 -8.82 -18.90 20.75
CA ALA A 415 -9.74 -17.88 21.21
C ALA A 415 -10.73 -17.48 20.10
N ALA A 416 -10.25 -17.34 18.86
CA ALA A 416 -11.10 -17.08 17.71
C ALA A 416 -12.06 -18.25 17.44
N ASP A 417 -11.59 -19.50 17.54
CA ASP A 417 -12.35 -20.71 17.27
C ASP A 417 -13.34 -21.03 18.40
N THR A 418 -13.00 -20.74 19.66
CA THR A 418 -13.91 -20.85 20.82
C THR A 418 -14.94 -19.72 20.83
N ALA A 419 -14.55 -18.49 20.45
CA ALA A 419 -15.49 -17.41 20.15
C ALA A 419 -16.34 -17.70 18.91
N ALA A 420 -15.91 -18.58 18.00
CA ALA A 420 -16.73 -19.12 16.92
C ALA A 420 -17.60 -20.31 17.37
N GLY A 421 -17.19 -21.06 18.40
CA GLY A 421 -17.93 -22.16 19.03
C GLY A 421 -19.15 -21.71 19.86
N ALA A 422 -19.16 -20.47 20.33
CA ALA A 422 -20.40 -19.75 20.61
C ALA A 422 -20.69 -18.87 19.38
N PRO A 423 -21.52 -19.31 18.40
CA PRO A 423 -21.60 -18.66 17.11
C PRO A 423 -21.86 -17.18 17.29
N ARG A 424 -20.90 -16.33 16.90
CA ARG A 424 -21.28 -14.96 16.53
C ARG A 424 -22.28 -15.16 15.40
N PRO A 425 -23.55 -14.76 15.58
CA PRO A 425 -24.56 -14.98 14.59
C PRO A 425 -24.07 -14.35 13.28
N ALA A 426 -23.75 -15.16 12.27
CA ALA A 426 -23.10 -14.71 11.03
C ALA A 426 -23.51 -15.60 9.84
N GLY A 427 -23.62 -14.99 8.66
CA GLY A 427 -23.99 -15.65 7.42
C GLY A 427 -23.01 -15.36 6.29
N ARG A 428 -23.41 -15.65 5.07
CA ARG A 428 -22.67 -15.32 3.85
C ARG A 428 -23.53 -14.43 2.94
N VAL A 429 -22.89 -13.71 2.04
CA VAL A 429 -23.53 -12.90 1.03
C VAL A 429 -23.01 -13.31 -0.33
N GLU A 430 -23.90 -13.78 -1.19
CA GLU A 430 -23.63 -14.07 -2.59
C GLU A 430 -24.10 -12.88 -3.42
N THR A 431 -23.16 -12.19 -4.06
CA THR A 431 -23.46 -11.01 -4.87
C THR A 431 -23.21 -11.34 -6.34
N THR A 432 -24.29 -11.40 -7.13
CA THR A 432 -24.19 -11.51 -8.58
C THR A 432 -24.13 -10.11 -9.19
N PHE A 433 -23.16 -9.87 -10.07
CA PHE A 433 -23.08 -8.61 -10.81
C PHE A 433 -22.46 -8.77 -12.18
N ALA A 434 -22.85 -7.88 -13.09
CA ALA A 434 -22.33 -7.81 -14.45
C ALA A 434 -22.18 -6.34 -14.88
N PHE A 435 -21.11 -6.08 -15.63
CA PHE A 435 -20.82 -4.79 -16.23
C PHE A 435 -21.49 -4.67 -17.59
N ASP A 436 -22.33 -3.65 -17.76
CA ASP A 436 -22.91 -3.28 -19.05
C ASP A 436 -21.92 -2.41 -19.85
N ASN A 437 -20.72 -2.94 -20.08
CA ASN A 437 -19.60 -2.21 -20.69
C ASN A 437 -18.99 -2.97 -21.88
N PRO A 438 -19.77 -3.29 -22.93
CA PRO A 438 -19.25 -4.03 -24.06
C PRO A 438 -18.15 -3.23 -24.77
N GLY A 439 -16.92 -3.76 -24.77
CA GLY A 439 -15.77 -3.12 -25.42
C GLY A 439 -15.19 -1.89 -24.72
N GLY A 440 -15.66 -1.57 -23.51
CA GLY A 440 -15.08 -0.51 -22.69
C GLY A 440 -13.83 -0.96 -21.92
N PRO A 441 -13.14 -0.04 -21.22
CA PRO A 441 -11.96 -0.38 -20.43
C PRO A 441 -12.32 -1.32 -19.26
N PRO A 442 -11.32 -2.01 -18.68
CA PRO A 442 -11.51 -2.79 -17.46
C PRO A 442 -12.21 -1.96 -16.40
N PRO A 443 -13.26 -2.49 -15.76
CA PRO A 443 -13.85 -1.82 -14.63
C PRO A 443 -12.89 -1.83 -13.44
N GLY A 444 -12.98 -0.80 -12.59
CA GLY A 444 -12.29 -0.80 -11.30
C GLY A 444 -12.80 -1.91 -10.38
N LEU A 445 -12.10 -2.14 -9.27
CA LEU A 445 -12.53 -3.11 -8.25
C LEU A 445 -13.87 -2.70 -7.62
N PRO A 446 -14.88 -3.58 -7.60
CA PRO A 446 -16.10 -3.33 -6.83
C PRO A 446 -15.87 -3.38 -5.33
N TRP A 447 -16.60 -2.55 -4.59
CA TRP A 447 -16.69 -2.60 -3.14
C TRP A 447 -18.13 -2.87 -2.73
N LEU A 448 -18.37 -4.01 -2.08
CA LEU A 448 -19.65 -4.29 -1.45
C LEU A 448 -19.71 -3.56 -0.11
N VAL A 449 -20.63 -2.61 -0.01
CA VAL A 449 -20.81 -1.76 1.17
C VAL A 449 -22.07 -2.21 1.89
N LEU A 450 -21.94 -2.72 3.12
CA LEU A 450 -23.06 -3.13 3.97
C LEU A 450 -23.16 -2.18 5.16
N ARG A 451 -24.17 -1.31 5.17
CA ARG A 451 -24.41 -0.34 6.25
C ARG A 451 -25.64 -0.74 7.06
N ARG A 452 -25.57 -0.73 8.39
CA ARG A 452 -26.77 -0.95 9.20
C ARG A 452 -27.76 0.22 9.03
N PRO A 453 -29.08 -0.02 8.92
CA PRO A 453 -30.07 1.05 8.80
C PRO A 453 -29.96 2.06 9.95
N GLY A 454 -29.81 3.34 9.63
CA GLY A 454 -29.63 4.42 10.60
C GLY A 454 -28.24 4.48 11.26
N GLY A 455 -27.32 3.58 10.89
CA GLY A 455 -25.94 3.55 11.37
C GLY A 455 -25.02 4.47 10.56
N GLY A 456 -23.93 4.90 11.19
CA GLY A 456 -22.90 5.73 10.57
C GLY A 456 -21.78 4.91 9.90
N THR A 457 -20.66 5.56 9.63
CA THR A 457 -19.45 4.93 9.07
C THR A 457 -18.91 3.80 9.94
N ALA A 458 -18.99 3.94 11.28
CA ALA A 458 -18.59 2.91 12.23
C ALA A 458 -19.44 1.61 12.16
N ASP A 459 -20.64 1.67 11.58
CA ASP A 459 -21.55 0.53 11.37
C ASP A 459 -21.53 0.03 9.90
N THR A 460 -20.53 0.45 9.12
CA THR A 460 -20.39 0.09 7.71
C THR A 460 -19.29 -0.96 7.53
N LEU A 461 -19.61 -2.06 6.86
CA LEU A 461 -18.65 -3.06 6.39
C LEU A 461 -18.37 -2.82 4.92
N VAL A 462 -17.10 -2.76 4.55
CA VAL A 462 -16.66 -2.62 3.15
C VAL A 462 -15.89 -3.87 2.76
N ILE A 463 -16.32 -4.52 1.68
CA ILE A 463 -15.72 -5.76 1.20
C ILE A 463 -15.27 -5.55 -0.25
N PRO A 464 -13.96 -5.44 -0.49
CA PRO A 464 -13.42 -5.37 -1.83
C PRO A 464 -13.66 -6.68 -2.59
N MET A 465 -14.24 -6.58 -3.78
CA MET A 465 -14.57 -7.68 -4.67
C MET A 465 -13.69 -7.63 -5.92
N SER A 466 -13.47 -8.79 -6.53
CA SER A 466 -12.95 -8.93 -7.89
C SER A 466 -14.07 -9.39 -8.81
N ALA A 467 -13.89 -9.27 -10.13
CA ALA A 467 -14.85 -9.79 -11.10
C ALA A 467 -15.14 -11.30 -10.89
N ALA A 468 -14.14 -12.07 -10.43
CA ALA A 468 -14.26 -13.50 -10.17
C ALA A 468 -15.12 -13.85 -8.93
N ASP A 469 -15.47 -12.86 -8.10
CA ASP A 469 -16.33 -13.08 -6.93
C ASP A 469 -17.83 -12.96 -7.25
N SER A 470 -18.19 -12.54 -8.47
CA SER A 470 -19.59 -12.50 -8.90
C SER A 470 -20.21 -13.91 -8.80
N GLY A 471 -21.31 -14.03 -8.06
CA GLY A 471 -22.00 -15.29 -7.79
C GLY A 471 -21.30 -16.21 -6.77
N ARG A 472 -20.24 -15.75 -6.08
CA ARG A 472 -19.59 -16.50 -5.00
C ARG A 472 -20.07 -16.03 -3.62
N PRO A 473 -20.40 -16.93 -2.69
CA PRO A 473 -20.71 -16.56 -1.30
C PRO A 473 -19.48 -16.04 -0.53
N ILE A 474 -19.50 -14.79 -0.10
CA ILE A 474 -18.47 -14.15 0.74
C ILE A 474 -18.95 -14.04 2.19
N GLY A 475 -18.05 -14.25 3.14
CA GLY A 475 -18.32 -14.10 4.58
C GLY A 475 -17.09 -14.47 5.41
N PRO A 476 -17.26 -14.63 6.73
CA PRO A 476 -18.50 -14.45 7.49
C PRO A 476 -18.92 -12.99 7.58
N ILE A 477 -20.22 -12.74 7.43
CA ILE A 477 -20.84 -11.42 7.64
C ILE A 477 -21.67 -11.49 8.92
N PRO A 478 -21.51 -10.57 9.89
CA PRO A 478 -22.36 -10.55 11.07
C PRO A 478 -23.84 -10.55 10.69
N ALA A 479 -24.65 -11.30 11.43
CA ALA A 479 -26.08 -11.34 11.23
C ALA A 479 -26.69 -9.98 11.58
N GLY A 480 -27.69 -9.59 10.81
CA GLY A 480 -28.26 -8.27 10.90
C GLY A 480 -29.05 -7.90 9.66
N VAL A 481 -29.60 -6.69 9.70
CA VAL A 481 -30.21 -6.05 8.53
C VAL A 481 -29.25 -4.98 8.06
N TYR A 482 -29.03 -4.92 6.74
CA TYR A 482 -28.10 -4.01 6.09
C TYR A 482 -28.78 -3.36 4.89
N ASP A 483 -28.53 -2.07 4.69
CA ASP A 483 -28.70 -1.40 3.41
C ASP A 483 -27.39 -1.60 2.64
N THR A 484 -27.48 -2.30 1.52
CA THR A 484 -26.31 -2.82 0.79
C THR A 484 -26.19 -2.20 -0.59
N SER A 485 -25.00 -1.71 -0.92
CA SER A 485 -24.67 -1.12 -2.22
C SER A 485 -23.44 -1.80 -2.80
N LEU A 486 -23.33 -1.80 -4.12
CA LEU A 486 -22.12 -2.20 -4.83
C LEU A 486 -21.52 -0.94 -5.46
N VAL A 487 -20.39 -0.48 -4.92
CA VAL A 487 -19.72 0.74 -5.37
C VAL A 487 -18.62 0.37 -6.33
N VAL A 488 -18.62 0.98 -7.51
CA VAL A 488 -17.53 0.82 -8.49
C VAL A 488 -17.27 2.19 -9.14
N PRO A 489 -16.02 2.69 -9.14
CA PRO A 489 -15.68 3.92 -9.82
C PRO A 489 -16.12 3.95 -11.29
N ALA A 490 -16.76 5.04 -11.73
CA ALA A 490 -17.33 5.24 -13.06
C ALA A 490 -18.48 4.29 -13.47
N PHE A 491 -19.09 3.58 -12.51
CA PHE A 491 -20.29 2.78 -12.74
C PHE A 491 -21.37 3.08 -11.71
N LYS A 492 -22.63 3.03 -12.17
CA LYS A 492 -23.82 3.09 -11.33
C LYS A 492 -24.32 1.67 -11.09
N ALA A 493 -24.55 1.31 -9.84
CA ALA A 493 -25.24 0.06 -9.50
C ALA A 493 -26.76 0.22 -9.60
N GLU A 494 -27.40 -0.76 -10.22
CA GLU A 494 -28.85 -0.88 -10.34
C GLU A 494 -29.33 -2.23 -9.78
N PRO A 495 -30.16 -2.24 -8.72
CA PRO A 495 -30.57 -1.08 -7.90
C PRO A 495 -29.38 -0.48 -7.10
N ALA A 496 -29.47 0.80 -6.75
CA ALA A 496 -28.39 1.49 -6.01
C ALA A 496 -28.21 0.97 -4.57
N VAL A 497 -29.32 0.58 -3.92
CA VAL A 497 -29.35 0.04 -2.56
C VAL A 497 -30.31 -1.15 -2.51
N GLN A 498 -29.91 -2.24 -1.85
CA GLN A 498 -30.75 -3.39 -1.54
C GLN A 498 -30.75 -3.65 -0.05
N ARG A 499 -31.93 -3.81 0.54
CA ARG A 499 -32.04 -4.21 1.95
C ARG A 499 -31.82 -5.71 2.07
N LEU A 500 -30.76 -6.08 2.78
CA LEU A 500 -30.31 -7.45 2.98
C LEU A 500 -30.52 -7.86 4.44
N ARG A 501 -31.01 -9.08 4.69
CA ARG A 501 -30.98 -9.69 6.02
C ARG A 501 -30.02 -10.87 6.03
N VAL A 502 -28.89 -10.70 6.71
CA VAL A 502 -27.93 -11.78 6.95
C VAL A 502 -28.40 -12.57 8.16
N ARG A 503 -28.52 -13.88 8.00
CA ARG A 503 -28.93 -14.83 9.05
C ARG A 503 -27.81 -15.83 9.30
N ASN A 504 -27.79 -16.40 10.49
CA ASN A 504 -26.81 -17.40 10.91
C ASN A 504 -26.79 -18.58 9.94
N ASP A 505 -25.60 -18.95 9.48
CA ASP A 505 -25.35 -20.13 8.65
C ASP A 505 -26.19 -20.17 7.36
N ARG A 506 -26.61 -19.00 6.88
CA ARG A 506 -27.36 -18.84 5.62
C ARG A 506 -26.60 -17.92 4.68
N THR A 507 -26.72 -18.20 3.39
CA THR A 507 -26.30 -17.28 2.34
C THR A 507 -27.49 -16.41 1.95
N ALA A 508 -27.31 -15.09 2.02
CA ALA A 508 -28.24 -14.13 1.45
C ALA A 508 -27.75 -13.73 0.06
N ALA A 509 -28.66 -13.53 -0.89
CA ALA A 509 -28.32 -13.22 -2.28
C ALA A 509 -28.60 -11.75 -2.61
N LEU A 510 -27.73 -11.17 -3.44
CA LEU A 510 -27.85 -9.84 -4.02
C LEU A 510 -27.60 -9.92 -5.52
N SER A 511 -28.22 -9.02 -6.29
CA SER A 511 -27.96 -8.89 -7.72
C SER A 511 -27.87 -7.44 -8.14
N PHE A 512 -26.78 -7.05 -8.80
CA PHE A 512 -26.57 -5.69 -9.31
C PHE A 512 -26.25 -5.71 -10.80
N ARG A 513 -26.83 -4.76 -11.56
CA ARG A 513 -26.33 -4.39 -12.88
C ARG A 513 -25.44 -3.16 -12.73
N LEU A 514 -24.27 -3.16 -13.34
CA LEU A 514 -23.32 -2.05 -13.28
C LEU A 514 -23.32 -1.31 -14.62
N VAL A 515 -23.91 -0.12 -14.63
CA VAL A 515 -24.10 0.70 -15.84
C VAL A 515 -23.01 1.79 -15.90
N PRO A 516 -22.29 1.96 -17.03
CA PRO A 516 -21.31 3.03 -17.20
C PRO A 516 -21.90 4.41 -16.89
N ARG A 517 -21.18 5.22 -16.11
CA ARG A 517 -21.51 6.63 -15.87
C ARG A 517 -20.25 7.48 -15.93
N GLY A 518 -20.35 8.75 -16.35
CA GLY A 518 -19.24 9.69 -16.21
C GLY A 518 -19.12 10.15 -14.76
N GLU A 519 -17.90 10.21 -14.26
CA GLU A 519 -17.59 10.59 -12.88
C GLU A 519 -16.34 11.47 -12.86
N LEU A 520 -16.34 12.46 -11.96
CA LEU A 520 -15.15 13.18 -11.56
C LEU A 520 -15.19 13.44 -10.06
N ALA A 521 -14.24 12.87 -9.33
CA ALA A 521 -14.11 13.04 -7.88
C ALA A 521 -12.67 13.35 -7.51
N GLY A 522 -12.49 14.04 -6.38
CA GLY A 522 -11.16 14.42 -5.91
C GLY A 522 -11.19 15.02 -4.51
N TYR A 523 -10.00 15.26 -3.97
CA TYR A 523 -9.84 15.85 -2.65
C TYR A 523 -8.59 16.72 -2.59
N ILE A 524 -8.59 17.70 -1.70
CA ILE A 524 -7.42 18.51 -1.36
C ILE A 524 -6.57 17.71 -0.36
N GLY A 525 -5.32 17.41 -0.72
CA GLY A 525 -4.40 16.68 0.16
C GLY A 525 -3.85 17.53 1.31
N ALA A 526 -3.54 16.92 2.45
CA ALA A 526 -2.90 17.59 3.59
C ALA A 526 -1.50 18.10 3.24
N ASP A 527 -1.16 19.34 3.57
CA ASP A 527 0.21 19.85 3.41
C ASP A 527 1.00 19.63 4.70
N ASP A 528 1.72 18.50 4.74
CA ASP A 528 2.58 18.12 5.86
C ASP A 528 4.05 18.57 5.63
N GLY A 529 4.27 19.49 4.68
CA GLY A 529 5.58 20.01 4.31
C GLY A 529 6.42 19.05 3.44
N ALA A 530 7.64 19.50 3.09
CA ALA A 530 8.51 18.86 2.09
C ALA A 530 8.86 17.38 2.36
N PHE A 531 8.76 16.92 3.61
CA PHE A 531 9.08 15.55 3.99
C PHE A 531 7.86 14.70 4.34
N GLY A 532 6.65 15.27 4.34
CA GLY A 532 5.40 14.51 4.44
C GLY A 532 4.98 13.85 3.12
N MET A 533 5.70 14.16 2.03
CA MET A 533 5.39 13.77 0.65
C MET A 533 6.44 12.78 0.13
N ALA A 534 6.56 11.61 0.76
CA ALA A 534 7.47 10.56 0.33
C ALA A 534 6.91 9.72 -0.83
N ALA A 535 7.74 9.19 -1.72
CA ALA A 535 7.30 8.25 -2.74
C ALA A 535 6.58 7.04 -2.13
N GLY A 536 5.35 6.81 -2.57
CA GLY A 536 4.47 5.76 -2.04
C GLY A 536 3.72 6.14 -0.76
N GLY A 537 3.88 7.36 -0.24
CA GLY A 537 3.10 7.87 0.88
C GLY A 537 1.67 8.22 0.47
N PHE A 538 0.69 7.76 1.25
CA PHE A 538 -0.70 8.19 1.10
C PHE A 538 -0.88 9.58 1.71
N ARG A 539 -1.34 10.54 0.90
CA ARG A 539 -1.65 11.90 1.34
C ARG A 539 -3.11 11.96 1.80
N PRO A 540 -3.41 12.07 3.11
CA PRO A 540 -4.80 12.13 3.55
C PRO A 540 -5.48 13.44 3.13
N PRO A 541 -6.82 13.51 3.12
CA PRO A 541 -7.55 14.76 2.94
C PRO A 541 -7.13 15.83 3.95
N SER A 542 -7.02 17.08 3.49
CA SER A 542 -6.56 18.21 4.30
C SER A 542 -7.49 18.50 5.47
N ARG A 543 -6.92 18.57 6.67
CA ARG A 543 -7.64 19.00 7.88
C ARG A 543 -7.63 20.51 8.08
N THR A 544 -6.84 21.25 7.32
CA THR A 544 -6.65 22.70 7.49
C THR A 544 -7.24 23.52 6.35
N VAL A 545 -7.14 23.02 5.11
CA VAL A 545 -7.71 23.68 3.93
C VAL A 545 -9.21 23.38 3.86
N ARG A 546 -10.01 24.39 3.55
CA ARG A 546 -11.47 24.29 3.46
C ARG A 546 -11.96 24.78 2.11
N ILE A 547 -12.54 23.87 1.34
CA ILE A 547 -13.28 24.20 0.11
C ILE A 547 -14.39 25.18 0.48
N THR A 548 -14.58 26.20 -0.36
CA THR A 548 -15.71 27.12 -0.28
C THR A 548 -16.71 26.84 -1.41
N SER A 549 -16.23 26.48 -2.59
CA SER A 549 -17.08 25.98 -3.67
C SER A 549 -16.28 25.18 -4.70
N VAL A 550 -16.99 24.34 -5.46
CA VAL A 550 -16.44 23.65 -6.62
C VAL A 550 -17.38 23.84 -7.80
N THR A 551 -16.83 24.28 -8.93
CA THR A 551 -17.54 24.44 -10.20
C THR A 551 -16.94 23.51 -11.24
N LEU A 552 -17.78 22.82 -11.99
CA LEU A 552 -17.40 21.96 -13.10
C LEU A 552 -18.17 22.40 -14.36
N ALA A 553 -17.46 22.75 -15.43
CA ALA A 553 -18.07 23.21 -16.68
C ALA A 553 -17.46 22.49 -17.89
N GLY A 554 -18.30 21.96 -18.78
CA GLY A 554 -17.86 21.19 -19.93
C GLY A 554 -18.99 20.41 -20.60
N ALA A 555 -18.81 20.05 -21.88
CA ALA A 555 -19.76 19.25 -22.66
C ALA A 555 -21.25 19.68 -22.55
N GLY A 556 -21.52 20.99 -22.52
CA GLY A 556 -22.87 21.55 -22.41
C GLY A 556 -23.48 21.51 -21.00
N VAL A 557 -22.70 21.14 -19.99
CA VAL A 557 -23.11 21.08 -18.58
C VAL A 557 -22.28 22.08 -17.76
N SER A 558 -22.91 22.75 -16.80
CA SER A 558 -22.25 23.53 -15.76
C SER A 558 -22.88 23.17 -14.41
N ARG A 559 -22.07 22.67 -13.48
CA ARG A 559 -22.51 22.26 -12.14
C ARG A 559 -21.71 22.99 -11.08
N HIS A 560 -22.38 23.31 -9.98
CA HIS A 560 -21.79 24.04 -8.87
C HIS A 560 -22.23 23.40 -7.56
N VAL A 561 -21.28 23.09 -6.69
CA VAL A 561 -21.52 22.49 -5.37
C VAL A 561 -20.79 23.29 -4.29
N VAL A 562 -21.43 23.39 -3.14
CA VAL A 562 -20.90 24.04 -1.94
C VAL A 562 -20.85 23.00 -0.81
N PRO A 563 -19.80 22.99 0.03
CA PRO A 563 -19.73 22.03 1.13
C PRO A 563 -20.89 22.17 2.10
N ARG A 564 -21.48 21.04 2.51
CA ARG A 564 -22.51 21.01 3.56
C ARG A 564 -21.84 21.18 4.93
N GLU A 565 -22.41 22.02 5.80
CA GLU A 565 -21.87 22.33 7.13
C GLU A 565 -21.89 21.13 8.10
N ASP A 566 -22.81 20.19 7.88
CA ASP A 566 -23.12 19.04 8.75
C ASP A 566 -22.70 17.68 8.16
N ALA A 567 -22.19 17.64 6.94
CA ALA A 567 -21.80 16.38 6.31
C ALA A 567 -20.54 15.81 6.98
N ALA A 568 -20.68 14.60 7.52
CA ALA A 568 -19.54 13.78 7.87
C ALA A 568 -18.57 13.73 6.68
N THR A 569 -17.28 13.83 6.98
CA THR A 569 -16.16 13.92 6.05
C THR A 569 -15.84 12.55 5.43
N ASP A 570 -16.85 11.84 4.92
CA ASP A 570 -16.62 10.58 4.21
C ASP A 570 -16.84 10.74 2.70
N PRO A 571 -15.75 10.80 1.89
CA PRO A 571 -15.83 10.76 0.44
C PRO A 571 -16.61 9.56 -0.11
N ALA A 572 -16.72 8.46 0.65
CA ALA A 572 -17.49 7.29 0.24
C ALA A 572 -19.00 7.57 0.19
N ASP A 573 -19.52 8.52 0.97
CA ASP A 573 -20.96 8.77 1.05
C ASP A 573 -21.53 9.26 -0.28
N CYS A 574 -20.83 10.15 -1.01
CA CYS A 574 -21.34 10.57 -2.30
C CYS A 574 -21.20 9.51 -3.39
N THR A 575 -20.23 8.62 -3.26
CA THR A 575 -20.08 7.49 -4.19
C THR A 575 -21.23 6.49 -4.00
N VAL A 576 -21.64 6.25 -2.76
CA VAL A 576 -22.82 5.42 -2.43
C VAL A 576 -24.12 6.12 -2.85
N SER A 577 -24.28 7.41 -2.60
CA SER A 577 -25.51 8.14 -2.98
C SER A 577 -25.60 8.40 -4.49
N GLY A 578 -24.45 8.44 -5.17
CA GLY A 578 -24.33 8.77 -6.59
C GLY A 578 -24.75 10.21 -6.92
N THR A 579 -24.72 11.12 -5.94
CA THR A 579 -25.15 12.51 -6.09
C THR A 579 -23.97 13.47 -5.97
N ASP A 580 -23.97 14.52 -6.78
CA ASP A 580 -22.96 15.58 -6.71
C ASP A 580 -22.89 16.19 -5.31
N ALA A 581 -21.68 16.33 -4.78
CA ALA A 581 -21.45 16.88 -3.46
C ALA A 581 -20.06 17.53 -3.34
N ALA A 582 -19.96 18.45 -2.39
CA ALA A 582 -18.69 18.91 -1.85
C ALA A 582 -18.65 18.71 -0.33
N PHE A 583 -17.44 18.54 0.17
CA PHE A 583 -17.08 18.33 1.56
C PHE A 583 -15.96 19.31 1.92
N PRO A 584 -15.61 19.46 3.21
CA PRO A 584 -14.55 20.38 3.63
C PRO A 584 -13.25 20.29 2.83
N ALA A 585 -12.84 19.11 2.38
CA ALA A 585 -11.64 18.91 1.57
C ALA A 585 -11.86 17.96 0.38
N GLY A 586 -13.09 17.71 -0.05
CA GLY A 586 -13.40 16.74 -1.11
C GLY A 586 -14.58 17.15 -1.97
N PHE A 587 -14.72 16.52 -3.13
CA PHE A 587 -15.84 16.72 -4.05
C PHE A 587 -16.05 15.51 -4.96
N CYS A 588 -17.23 15.42 -5.55
CA CYS A 588 -17.60 14.39 -6.50
C CYS A 588 -18.75 14.87 -7.39
N PHE A 589 -18.67 14.50 -8.66
CA PHE A 589 -19.67 14.75 -9.69
C PHE A 589 -19.94 13.45 -10.43
N PHE A 590 -21.21 13.18 -10.71
CA PHE A 590 -21.61 11.94 -11.37
C PHE A 590 -22.58 12.15 -12.53
N ASP A 591 -22.79 11.10 -13.33
CA ASP A 591 -23.64 11.14 -14.53
C ASP A 591 -23.24 12.29 -15.48
N LEU A 592 -21.93 12.49 -15.62
CA LEU A 592 -21.36 13.45 -16.55
C LEU A 592 -21.37 12.87 -17.97
N PRO A 593 -21.83 13.62 -18.98
CA PRO A 593 -21.59 13.27 -20.38
C PRO A 593 -20.11 13.06 -20.70
N ALA A 594 -19.81 12.33 -21.78
CA ALA A 594 -18.45 12.25 -22.28
C ALA A 594 -17.99 13.63 -22.80
N GLY A 595 -16.80 14.06 -22.41
CA GLY A 595 -16.23 15.31 -22.89
C GLY A 595 -15.14 15.87 -21.96
N GLU A 596 -14.59 17.01 -22.36
CA GLU A 596 -13.65 17.76 -21.54
C GLU A 596 -14.39 18.68 -20.58
N TYR A 597 -13.90 18.73 -19.35
CA TYR A 597 -14.42 19.55 -18.27
C TYR A 597 -13.31 20.38 -17.64
N GLU A 598 -13.61 21.64 -17.37
CA GLU A 598 -12.81 22.51 -16.53
C GLU A 598 -13.35 22.45 -15.09
N LEU A 599 -12.49 22.06 -14.16
CA LEU A 599 -12.74 22.00 -12.73
C LEU A 599 -12.12 23.23 -12.07
N THR A 600 -12.94 24.00 -11.34
CA THR A 600 -12.49 25.11 -10.51
C THR A 600 -12.81 24.84 -9.05
N ILE A 601 -11.79 24.81 -8.19
CA ILE A 601 -11.93 24.65 -6.74
C ILE A 601 -11.54 25.96 -6.07
N GLN A 602 -12.46 26.51 -5.29
CA GLN A 602 -12.18 27.64 -4.40
C GLN A 602 -12.00 27.11 -2.97
N ALA A 603 -10.99 27.62 -2.28
CA ALA A 603 -10.74 27.30 -0.87
C ALA A 603 -10.35 28.56 -0.10
N LYS A 604 -10.70 28.60 1.19
CA LYS A 604 -10.46 29.77 2.04
C LYS A 604 -8.96 30.07 2.15
N GLY A 605 -8.55 31.30 1.83
CA GLY A 605 -7.15 31.77 1.92
C GLY A 605 -6.20 31.16 0.88
N HIS A 606 -6.75 30.63 -0.22
CA HIS A 606 -5.97 30.01 -1.30
C HIS A 606 -6.46 30.50 -2.65
N ARG A 607 -5.54 30.58 -3.61
CA ARG A 607 -5.86 30.90 -5.01
C ARG A 607 -6.77 29.81 -5.58
N PRO A 608 -7.74 30.17 -6.47
CA PRO A 608 -8.55 29.17 -7.14
C PRO A 608 -7.68 28.17 -7.90
N HIS A 609 -7.92 26.88 -7.67
CA HIS A 609 -7.31 25.83 -8.47
C HIS A 609 -8.15 25.59 -9.71
N VAL A 610 -7.53 25.61 -10.89
CA VAL A 610 -8.19 25.31 -12.17
C VAL A 610 -7.45 24.17 -12.85
N SER A 611 -8.18 23.12 -13.24
CA SER A 611 -7.64 21.98 -13.98
C SER A 611 -8.64 21.47 -15.03
N ARG A 612 -8.12 20.77 -16.04
CA ARG A 612 -8.94 20.16 -17.10
C ARG A 612 -8.91 18.65 -16.97
N HIS A 613 -10.07 18.03 -17.19
CA HIS A 613 -10.28 16.60 -17.03
C HIS A 613 -11.10 16.07 -18.20
N GLN A 614 -10.63 14.98 -18.81
CA GLN A 614 -11.41 14.23 -19.78
C GLN A 614 -12.27 13.21 -19.04
N VAL A 615 -13.59 13.29 -19.21
CA VAL A 615 -14.52 12.30 -18.67
C VAL A 615 -14.99 11.38 -19.79
N THR A 616 -15.05 10.09 -19.49
CA THR A 616 -15.62 9.04 -20.35
C THR A 616 -16.41 8.09 -19.48
N PRO A 617 -17.73 7.92 -19.70
CA PRO A 617 -18.53 6.99 -18.92
C PRO A 617 -17.97 5.57 -18.91
N GLY A 618 -17.99 4.92 -17.74
CA GLY A 618 -17.42 3.57 -17.55
C GLY A 618 -15.91 3.54 -17.44
N ARG A 619 -15.25 4.70 -17.40
CA ARG A 619 -13.81 4.82 -17.27
C ARG A 619 -13.43 5.61 -16.01
N PRO A 620 -12.86 4.97 -14.98
CA PRO A 620 -12.39 5.70 -13.81
C PRO A 620 -11.18 6.57 -14.15
N GLY A 621 -11.15 7.77 -13.57
CA GLY A 621 -9.97 8.62 -13.58
C GLY A 621 -8.98 8.20 -12.48
N PRO A 622 -7.66 8.43 -12.66
CA PRO A 622 -6.71 8.24 -11.58
C PRO A 622 -7.03 9.18 -10.43
N MET A 623 -6.91 8.70 -9.20
CA MET A 623 -7.08 9.55 -8.02
C MET A 623 -5.71 10.12 -7.61
N ALA A 624 -5.57 11.44 -7.73
CA ALA A 624 -4.44 12.21 -7.24
C ALA A 624 -4.94 13.35 -6.32
N PRO A 625 -4.23 13.65 -5.22
CA PRO A 625 -4.59 14.76 -4.35
C PRO A 625 -4.39 16.10 -5.07
N VAL A 626 -5.36 17.01 -4.91
CA VAL A 626 -5.23 18.40 -5.36
C VAL A 626 -4.37 19.15 -4.35
N VAL A 627 -3.41 19.92 -4.86
CA VAL A 627 -2.57 20.83 -4.06
C VAL A 627 -3.04 22.25 -4.29
N MET A 628 -3.40 22.94 -3.21
CA MET A 628 -3.81 24.35 -3.26
C MET A 628 -2.60 25.26 -3.08
N VAL A 629 -2.61 26.40 -3.77
CA VAL A 629 -1.57 27.44 -3.63
C VAL A 629 -2.12 28.52 -2.70
N ALA A 630 -1.42 28.81 -1.60
CA ALA A 630 -1.77 29.90 -0.70
C ALA A 630 -1.76 31.27 -1.43
N GLU A 631 -2.60 32.20 -0.98
CA GLU A 631 -2.74 33.53 -1.62
C GLU A 631 -1.48 34.40 -1.58
#